data_AF-A0AAN9UNR4-F1
#
_entry.id   AF-A0AAN9UNR4-F1
#
_cell.length_a   1.000
_cell.length_b   1.000
_cell.length_c   1.000
_cell.angle_alpha   90.00
_cell.angle_beta   90.00
_cell.angle_gamma   90.00
#
_symmetry.space_group_name_H-M   'P 1'
#
loop_
_entity.id
_entity.type
_entity.pdbx_description
1 polymer ?
#
loop_
_entity_poly.entity_id
_entity_poly.type
_entity_poly.pdbx_seq_one_letter_code
_entity_poly.pdbx_strand_id
1 'polypeptide(L)'
;MPRIIIMRRALKKLRGLALANTPINLSNDVYYALVEGDISKPDQPVNQVALNLSNRLAILLKTCTFNGDVYRRLLGGKPFWIFLIGAWNPLHPVTPEEVQHLVALVLEARRRFTATHQGGGTDDLTKAADDLIRLVDEVQSQGPHQQLASLRGTPTAAAITAAAAAAAAQQVPSVWPPEYLTGTDIALMAIKGVREKVFGLTNTGQSQGQSLGPPAAELPTRVDDPLALRAYLARVALTTPAPKPADGNDNGNGNGPVALYVAPVSFLDRQERVAWYKTTGHKSRLCATVGEFLEYALEVLTIPRRNSGNKGKEHAACLLAPWFFEPAAAAELANEHDVAIPTTWAREMPHAGMVLVVTRLAKRVRGTECKYRVVLFTPGLPRYEAAAEPTEERRKKKDAWVEGMLDAVDGVFDVKEGHIGGYTLRRYGGGSGDGEGKGKGKGKETEAEQAIPDSVGLASQFIWELAHDPERAVPEGMGLVERGFATIERWVKHGK
;
A
#
# COMPACT_ATOMS: atom_id res chain seq x y z
N MET A 1 7.21 35.40 9.01
CA MET A 1 8.31 36.00 8.21
C MET A 1 9.74 35.64 8.66
N PRO A 2 10.10 35.49 9.95
CA PRO A 2 11.50 35.25 10.37
C PRO A 2 12.12 33.97 9.78
N ARG A 3 11.35 32.88 9.71
CA ARG A 3 11.83 31.55 9.29
C ARG A 3 12.25 31.45 7.82
N ILE A 4 11.53 32.11 6.91
CA ILE A 4 11.89 32.15 5.49
C ILE A 4 13.23 32.86 5.29
N ILE A 5 13.49 33.93 6.07
CA ILE A 5 14.77 34.64 6.03
C ILE A 5 15.90 33.75 6.56
N ILE A 6 15.69 33.04 7.67
CA ILE A 6 16.65 32.07 8.22
C ILE A 6 16.93 30.95 7.21
N MET A 7 15.89 30.36 6.61
CA MET A 7 16.00 29.31 5.60
C MET A 7 16.79 29.79 4.37
N ARG A 8 16.50 30.97 3.83
CA ARG A 8 17.27 31.55 2.71
C ARG A 8 18.74 31.76 3.07
N ARG A 9 19.04 32.23 4.29
CA ARG A 9 20.41 32.38 4.77
C ARG A 9 21.10 31.02 4.96
N ALA A 10 20.37 30.01 5.41
CA ALA A 10 20.88 28.65 5.60
C ALA A 10 21.18 27.96 4.25
N LEU A 11 20.29 28.09 3.27
CA LEU A 11 20.47 27.59 1.89
C LEU A 11 21.72 28.18 1.23
N LYS A 12 22.01 29.47 1.44
CA LYS A 12 23.24 30.13 0.97
C LYS A 12 24.52 29.58 1.61
N LYS A 13 24.41 28.85 2.74
CA LYS A 13 25.55 28.22 3.42
C LYS A 13 25.80 26.79 2.97
N LEU A 14 24.91 26.20 2.16
CA LEU A 14 25.14 24.88 1.58
C LEU A 14 26.27 24.98 0.56
N ARG A 15 27.34 24.21 0.78
CA ARG A 15 28.51 24.20 -0.11
C ARG A 15 28.18 23.46 -1.39
N GLY A 16 28.82 23.85 -2.49
CA GLY A 16 28.70 23.15 -3.78
C GLY A 16 27.35 23.24 -4.48
N LEU A 17 26.46 24.15 -4.06
CA LEU A 17 25.16 24.43 -4.68
C LEU A 17 25.03 25.92 -5.04
N ALA A 18 24.68 26.22 -6.29
CA ALA A 18 24.46 27.59 -6.76
C ALA A 18 22.99 28.03 -6.59
N LEU A 19 22.55 28.20 -5.34
CA LEU A 19 21.15 28.53 -4.98
C LEU A 19 20.82 30.04 -5.01
N ALA A 20 21.77 30.90 -5.39
CA ALA A 20 21.78 32.31 -4.99
C ALA A 20 20.58 33.17 -5.47
N ASN A 21 19.88 32.76 -6.53
CA ASN A 21 18.82 33.59 -7.17
C ASN A 21 17.51 32.84 -7.45
N THR A 22 17.37 31.58 -7.05
CA THR A 22 16.12 30.83 -7.29
C THR A 22 15.11 31.17 -6.19
N PRO A 23 13.90 31.68 -6.50
CA PRO A 23 12.87 31.87 -5.49
C PRO A 23 12.42 30.49 -5.00
N ILE A 24 12.83 30.14 -3.78
CA ILE A 24 12.44 28.87 -3.16
C ILE A 24 11.13 29.11 -2.42
N ASN A 25 10.03 28.71 -3.04
CA ASN A 25 8.72 28.72 -2.42
C ASN A 25 8.45 27.37 -1.76
N LEU A 26 8.91 27.21 -0.51
CA LEU A 26 8.63 26.02 0.30
C LEU A 26 7.40 26.27 1.16
N SER A 27 6.50 25.30 1.21
CA SER A 27 5.46 25.27 2.24
C SER A 27 6.07 25.18 3.64
N ASN A 28 5.29 25.55 4.66
CA ASN A 28 5.71 25.36 6.05
C ASN A 28 5.98 23.87 6.36
N ASP A 29 5.25 22.96 5.72
CA ASP A 29 5.39 21.52 5.93
C ASP A 29 6.71 20.99 5.41
N VAL A 30 7.14 21.43 4.21
CA VAL A 30 8.47 21.12 3.67
C VAL A 30 9.57 21.72 4.56
N TYR A 31 9.38 22.95 5.06
CA TYR A 31 10.33 23.56 6.00
C TYR A 31 10.53 22.68 7.24
N TYR A 32 9.45 22.23 7.88
CA TYR A 32 9.56 21.39 9.08
C TYR A 32 10.13 20.01 8.77
N ALA A 33 9.80 19.44 7.60
CA ALA A 33 10.36 18.16 7.15
C ALA A 33 11.89 18.20 6.98
N LEU A 34 12.44 19.37 6.64
CA LEU A 34 13.87 19.58 6.37
C LEU A 34 14.68 20.04 7.58
N VAL A 35 14.06 20.74 8.53
CA VAL A 35 14.81 21.35 9.64
C VAL A 35 14.73 20.48 10.91
N GLU A 36 13.73 19.59 11.03
CA GLU A 36 13.47 18.82 12.26
C GLU A 36 13.43 19.70 13.52
N GLY A 37 13.04 20.96 13.33
CA GLY A 37 12.93 21.89 14.43
C GLY A 37 11.74 21.53 15.28
N ASP A 38 11.98 21.30 16.57
CA ASP A 38 10.93 21.41 17.59
C ASP A 38 10.18 22.72 17.33
N ILE A 39 8.89 22.60 16.98
CA ILE A 39 8.03 23.74 16.63
C ILE A 39 7.99 24.76 17.78
N SER A 40 8.25 24.30 19.01
CA SER A 40 8.35 25.12 20.22
C SER A 40 9.64 25.93 20.35
N LYS A 41 10.65 25.71 19.49
CA LYS A 41 11.94 26.43 19.48
C LYS A 41 12.13 27.21 18.16
N PRO A 42 11.44 28.36 17.99
CA PRO A 42 11.43 29.11 16.74
C PRO A 42 12.78 29.74 16.35
N ASP A 43 13.71 29.89 17.29
CA ASP A 43 14.94 30.69 17.11
C ASP A 43 16.21 29.83 16.96
N GLN A 44 16.17 28.85 16.04
CA GLN A 44 17.38 28.10 15.72
C GLN A 44 18.40 28.97 14.97
N PRO A 45 19.69 28.94 15.35
CA PRO A 45 20.72 29.72 14.67
C PRO A 45 20.88 29.23 13.23
N VAL A 46 21.13 30.17 12.30
CA VAL A 46 21.25 29.90 10.85
C VAL A 46 22.21 28.76 10.52
N ASN A 47 23.31 28.62 11.28
CA ASN A 47 24.27 27.53 11.09
C ASN A 47 23.68 26.16 11.42
N GLN A 48 22.87 26.05 12.48
CA GLN A 48 22.20 24.81 12.83
C GLN A 48 21.16 24.44 11.78
N VAL A 49 20.38 25.42 11.31
CA VAL A 49 19.41 25.20 10.23
C VAL A 49 20.12 24.75 8.94
N ALA A 50 21.26 25.34 8.60
CA ALA A 50 22.05 24.92 7.43
C ALA A 50 22.58 23.49 7.57
N LEU A 51 23.04 23.10 8.77
CA LEU A 51 23.50 21.73 9.05
C LEU A 51 22.35 20.72 8.93
N ASN A 52 21.21 20.98 9.59
CA ASN A 52 20.04 20.11 9.54
C ASN A 52 19.54 19.95 8.10
N LEU A 53 19.45 21.06 7.36
CA LEU A 53 19.06 21.08 5.97
C LEU A 53 20.02 20.26 5.10
N SER A 54 21.34 20.46 5.25
CA SER A 54 22.34 19.71 4.51
C SER A 54 22.19 18.21 4.73
N ASN A 55 22.07 17.78 6.00
CA ASN A 55 21.90 16.38 6.36
C ASN A 55 20.60 15.80 5.82
N ARG A 56 19.48 16.51 5.95
CA ARG A 56 18.15 16.05 5.53
C ARG A 56 18.02 15.95 4.02
N LEU A 57 18.59 16.91 3.28
CA LEU A 57 18.70 16.85 1.83
C LEU A 57 19.63 15.70 1.39
N ALA A 58 20.78 15.53 2.04
CA ALA A 58 21.69 14.43 1.72
C ALA A 58 21.01 13.08 1.92
N ILE A 59 20.25 12.89 3.02
CA ILE A 59 19.46 11.67 3.25
C ILE A 59 18.41 11.50 2.16
N LEU A 60 17.63 12.54 1.82
CA LEU A 60 16.62 12.48 0.75
C LEU A 60 17.22 12.01 -0.59
N LEU A 61 18.33 12.62 -1.01
CA LEU A 61 19.01 12.28 -2.26
C LEU A 61 19.61 10.87 -2.21
N LYS A 62 20.22 10.47 -1.08
CA LYS A 62 20.71 9.10 -0.85
C LYS A 62 19.57 8.08 -0.87
N THR A 63 18.39 8.41 -0.34
CA THR A 63 17.21 7.54 -0.42
C THR A 63 16.72 7.38 -1.87
N CYS A 64 16.80 8.43 -2.69
CA CYS A 64 16.51 8.34 -4.13
C CYS A 64 17.46 7.37 -4.83
N THR A 65 18.77 7.55 -4.64
CA THR A 65 19.80 6.74 -5.31
C THR A 65 19.83 5.30 -4.81
N PHE A 66 19.61 5.08 -3.50
CA PHE A 66 19.47 3.75 -2.91
C PHE A 66 18.31 2.97 -3.56
N ASN A 67 17.23 3.64 -3.93
CA ASN A 67 16.09 3.07 -4.64
C ASN A 67 16.15 3.34 -6.16
N GLY A 68 17.36 3.47 -6.72
CA GLY A 68 17.55 3.85 -8.12
C GLY A 68 16.99 2.84 -9.12
N ASP A 69 16.80 1.58 -8.74
CA ASP A 69 16.12 0.60 -9.59
C ASP A 69 14.60 0.83 -9.64
N VAL A 70 13.99 1.27 -8.53
CA VAL A 70 12.60 1.75 -8.49
C VAL A 70 12.45 3.01 -9.33
N TYR A 71 13.41 3.93 -9.23
CA TYR A 71 13.44 5.14 -10.07
C TYR A 71 13.49 4.80 -11.56
N ARG A 72 14.37 3.87 -11.98
CA ARG A 72 14.44 3.38 -13.37
C ARG A 72 13.13 2.72 -13.79
N ARG A 73 12.58 1.83 -12.96
CA ARG A 73 11.33 1.11 -13.26
C ARG A 73 10.14 2.04 -13.44
N LEU A 74 10.08 3.12 -12.68
CA LEU A 74 8.98 4.09 -12.68
C LEU A 74 9.29 5.35 -13.50
N LEU A 75 10.46 5.42 -14.13
CA LEU A 75 10.95 6.57 -14.90
C LEU A 75 10.83 7.91 -14.15
N GLY A 76 11.02 7.88 -12.82
CA GLY A 76 10.85 9.06 -11.96
C GLY A 76 9.43 9.66 -11.93
N GLY A 77 8.40 8.90 -12.32
CA GLY A 77 7.00 9.35 -12.30
C GLY A 77 6.41 9.51 -10.90
N LYS A 78 5.17 10.04 -10.80
CA LYS A 78 4.45 10.31 -9.55
C LYS A 78 4.52 9.14 -8.53
N PRO A 79 4.34 7.86 -8.91
CA PRO A 79 4.40 6.76 -7.96
C PRO A 79 5.76 6.60 -7.24
N PHE A 80 6.87 6.96 -7.89
CA PHE A 80 8.19 6.94 -7.24
C PHE A 80 8.25 7.95 -6.09
N TRP A 81 7.71 9.16 -6.29
CA TRP A 81 7.72 10.22 -5.29
C TRP A 81 6.80 9.92 -4.11
N ILE A 82 5.66 9.26 -4.36
CA ILE A 82 4.79 8.71 -3.30
C ILE A 82 5.56 7.71 -2.43
N PHE A 83 6.24 6.75 -3.05
CA PHE A 83 7.09 5.78 -2.34
C PHE A 83 8.20 6.48 -1.55
N LEU A 84 8.87 7.45 -2.17
CA LEU A 84 10.01 8.15 -1.58
C LEU A 84 9.61 8.89 -0.29
N ILE A 85 8.43 9.53 -0.26
CA ILE A 85 7.95 10.24 0.94
C ILE A 85 7.82 9.29 2.13
N GLY A 86 7.20 8.12 1.92
CA GLY A 86 7.06 7.10 2.96
C GLY A 86 8.41 6.56 3.47
N ALA A 87 9.40 6.48 2.58
CA ALA A 87 10.75 6.01 2.90
C ALA A 87 11.61 7.09 3.59
N TRP A 88 11.50 8.35 3.19
CA TRP A 88 12.33 9.46 3.65
C TRP A 88 11.81 10.10 4.94
N ASN A 89 10.57 10.59 4.92
CA ASN A 89 10.01 11.34 6.04
C ASN A 89 8.48 11.22 6.11
N PRO A 90 7.95 10.11 6.67
CA PRO A 90 6.51 9.84 6.70
C PRO A 90 5.73 10.74 7.68
N LEU A 91 6.42 11.47 8.56
CA LEU A 91 5.83 12.28 9.62
C LEU A 91 5.27 13.61 9.16
N HIS A 92 5.90 14.18 8.14
CA HIS A 92 5.56 15.53 7.71
C HIS A 92 4.58 15.46 6.55
N PRO A 93 3.61 16.40 6.50
CA PRO A 93 2.56 16.35 5.51
C PRO A 93 3.01 16.78 4.09
N VAL A 94 4.21 16.39 3.65
CA VAL A 94 4.74 16.76 2.34
C VAL A 94 4.04 15.97 1.23
N THR A 95 3.79 16.64 0.11
CA THR A 95 3.21 16.07 -1.12
C THR A 95 4.30 15.54 -2.07
N PRO A 96 3.99 14.56 -2.94
CA PRO A 96 4.93 14.05 -3.95
C PRO A 96 5.55 15.17 -4.81
N GLU A 97 4.72 16.13 -5.21
CA GLU A 97 5.08 17.25 -6.07
C GLU A 97 6.06 18.21 -5.37
N GLU A 98 5.88 18.46 -4.07
CA GLU A 98 6.80 19.28 -3.28
C GLU A 98 8.18 18.63 -3.14
N VAL A 99 8.24 17.32 -2.87
CA VAL A 99 9.52 16.58 -2.79
C VAL A 99 10.21 16.55 -4.15
N GLN A 100 9.47 16.27 -5.22
CA GLN A 100 10.00 16.28 -6.58
C GLN A 100 10.59 17.65 -6.92
N HIS A 101 9.85 18.74 -6.64
CA HIS A 101 10.31 20.10 -6.89
C HIS A 101 11.57 20.43 -6.08
N LEU A 102 11.60 20.05 -4.80
CA LEU A 102 12.76 20.25 -3.94
C LEU A 102 14.01 19.53 -4.47
N VAL A 103 13.87 18.26 -4.87
CA VAL A 103 14.98 17.49 -5.46
C VAL A 103 15.44 18.14 -6.75
N ALA A 104 14.53 18.48 -7.67
CA ALA A 104 14.87 19.14 -8.92
C ALA A 104 15.66 20.44 -8.70
N LEU A 105 15.24 21.25 -7.74
CA LEU A 105 15.91 22.50 -7.37
C LEU A 105 17.34 22.28 -6.88
N VAL A 106 17.57 21.24 -6.05
CA VAL A 106 18.92 20.91 -5.55
C VAL A 106 19.82 20.40 -6.67
N LEU A 107 19.31 19.51 -7.54
CA LEU A 107 20.08 18.98 -8.66
C LEU A 107 20.44 20.08 -9.67
N GLU A 108 19.51 20.98 -9.97
CA GLU A 108 19.77 22.11 -10.85
C GLU A 108 20.80 23.08 -10.26
N ALA A 109 20.68 23.40 -8.97
CA ALA A 109 21.66 24.22 -8.27
C ALA A 109 23.05 23.57 -8.25
N ARG A 110 23.12 22.23 -8.16
CA ARG A 110 24.36 21.47 -8.26
C ARG A 110 24.96 21.56 -9.67
N ARG A 111 24.16 21.37 -10.72
CA ARG A 111 24.61 21.46 -12.13
C ARG A 111 25.18 22.83 -12.50
N ARG A 112 24.60 23.91 -11.94
CA ARG A 112 25.05 25.29 -12.18
C ARG A 112 26.31 25.67 -11.39
N PHE A 113 26.73 24.85 -10.41
CA PHE A 113 27.87 25.18 -9.58
C PHE A 113 29.18 25.01 -10.35
N THR A 114 29.80 26.13 -10.71
CA THR A 114 31.18 26.18 -11.21
C THR A 114 32.12 26.35 -10.03
N ALA A 115 33.05 25.42 -9.83
CA ALA A 115 34.04 25.52 -8.77
C ALA A 115 35.02 26.67 -9.03
N THR A 116 34.69 27.88 -8.58
CA THR A 116 35.65 28.98 -8.51
C THR A 116 36.62 28.69 -7.37
N HIS A 117 37.92 28.73 -7.69
CA HIS A 117 39.07 28.42 -6.84
C HIS A 117 38.86 28.62 -5.33
N GLN A 118 39.29 27.59 -4.57
CA GLN A 118 39.33 27.44 -3.11
C GLN A 118 38.16 26.66 -2.49
N GLY A 119 38.40 25.36 -2.27
CA GLY A 119 37.61 24.54 -1.34
C GLY A 119 36.63 23.55 -1.98
N GLY A 120 37.00 22.92 -3.11
CA GLY A 120 36.24 21.85 -3.77
C GLY A 120 36.20 20.52 -3.00
N GLY A 121 35.83 20.55 -1.72
CA GLY A 121 35.53 19.35 -0.96
C GLY A 121 34.17 18.80 -1.37
N THR A 122 34.13 17.56 -1.87
CA THR A 122 32.90 16.78 -1.93
C THR A 122 32.43 16.50 -0.50
N ASP A 123 31.33 17.12 -0.10
CA ASP A 123 30.60 16.76 1.10
C ASP A 123 29.51 15.72 0.79
N ASP A 124 28.88 15.19 1.83
CA ASP A 124 27.85 14.16 1.71
C ASP A 124 26.66 14.58 0.83
N LEU A 125 26.31 15.87 0.85
CA LEU A 125 25.20 16.44 0.06
C LEU A 125 25.57 16.50 -1.42
N THR A 126 26.73 17.07 -1.75
CA THR A 126 27.20 17.20 -3.13
C THR A 126 27.45 15.84 -3.78
N LYS A 127 28.02 14.87 -3.04
CA LYS A 127 28.17 13.49 -3.51
C LYS A 127 26.81 12.85 -3.80
N ALA A 128 25.85 12.98 -2.89
CA ALA A 128 24.50 12.44 -3.09
C ALA A 128 23.77 13.09 -4.28
N ALA A 129 23.98 14.39 -4.50
CA ALA A 129 23.45 15.10 -5.66
C ALA A 129 24.10 14.62 -6.96
N ASP A 130 25.42 14.46 -7.00
CA ASP A 130 26.15 13.95 -8.18
C ASP A 130 25.75 12.51 -8.52
N ASP A 131 25.55 11.66 -7.52
CA ASP A 131 25.04 10.30 -7.70
C ASP A 131 23.62 10.30 -8.30
N LEU A 132 22.74 11.19 -7.82
CA LEU A 132 21.38 11.30 -8.35
C LEU A 132 21.34 11.94 -9.74
N ILE A 133 22.17 12.95 -10.02
CA ILE A 133 22.31 13.54 -11.36
C ILE A 133 22.65 12.44 -12.37
N ARG A 134 23.65 11.59 -12.06
CA ARG A 134 24.03 10.46 -12.92
C ARG A 134 22.87 9.50 -13.18
N LEU A 135 22.09 9.15 -12.16
CA LEU A 135 20.92 8.30 -12.31
C LEU A 135 19.81 8.96 -13.17
N VAL A 136 19.55 10.25 -12.96
CA VAL A 136 18.55 11.00 -13.73
C VAL A 136 18.97 11.11 -15.20
N ASP A 137 20.24 11.45 -15.45
CA ASP A 137 20.78 11.55 -16.82
C ASP A 137 20.81 10.19 -17.51
N GLU A 138 21.15 9.11 -16.79
CA GLU A 138 21.02 7.74 -17.28
C GLU A 138 19.60 7.47 -17.78
N VAL A 139 18.58 7.68 -16.93
CA VAL A 139 17.17 7.41 -17.29
C VAL A 139 16.66 8.34 -18.40
N GLN A 140 17.09 9.59 -18.45
CA GLN A 140 16.67 10.53 -19.50
C GLN A 140 17.32 10.24 -20.85
N SER A 141 18.57 9.75 -20.85
CA SER A 141 19.27 9.34 -22.08
C SER A 141 18.70 8.06 -22.69
N GLN A 142 18.04 7.24 -21.88
CA GLN A 142 17.32 6.05 -22.30
C GLN A 142 15.99 6.47 -22.94
N GLY A 143 15.92 6.48 -24.27
CA GLY A 143 14.71 6.88 -25.01
C GLY A 143 13.45 6.06 -24.65
N PRO A 144 12.27 6.45 -25.14
CA PRO A 144 10.96 5.90 -24.73
C PRO A 144 10.71 4.41 -25.09
N HIS A 145 11.68 3.71 -25.71
CA HIS A 145 11.54 2.36 -26.24
C HIS A 145 12.38 1.29 -25.52
N GLN A 146 12.94 1.57 -24.34
CA GLN A 146 13.84 0.62 -23.69
C GLN A 146 13.17 -0.37 -22.73
N GLN A 147 13.83 -1.53 -22.60
CA GLN A 147 13.43 -2.64 -21.73
C GLN A 147 13.22 -2.16 -20.30
N LEU A 148 12.12 -2.62 -19.72
CA LEU A 148 11.77 -2.30 -18.35
C LEU A 148 12.80 -2.87 -17.37
N ALA A 149 13.34 -2.01 -16.49
CA ALA A 149 14.29 -2.43 -15.48
C ALA A 149 13.64 -3.34 -14.43
N SER A 150 14.22 -4.51 -14.17
CA SER A 150 13.80 -5.33 -13.03
C SER A 150 14.18 -4.63 -11.72
N LEU A 151 13.25 -4.60 -10.76
CA LEU A 151 13.62 -4.31 -9.38
C LEU A 151 14.59 -5.40 -8.90
N ARG A 152 15.61 -5.04 -8.15
CA ARG A 152 16.55 -6.00 -7.54
C ARG A 152 15.92 -6.69 -6.32
N GLY A 153 16.52 -7.73 -5.78
CA GLY A 153 16.10 -8.26 -4.48
C GLY A 153 17.00 -9.41 -4.08
N THR A 154 17.21 -9.58 -2.78
CA THR A 154 17.76 -10.82 -2.25
C THR A 154 16.60 -11.79 -2.07
N PRO A 155 16.50 -12.85 -2.88
CA PRO A 155 15.42 -13.81 -2.76
C PRO A 155 15.51 -14.51 -1.39
N THR A 156 14.37 -14.63 -0.70
CA THR A 156 14.24 -15.51 0.47
C THR A 156 14.32 -16.97 0.05
N ALA A 157 14.56 -17.90 0.97
CA ALA A 157 14.60 -19.34 0.66
C ALA A 157 13.34 -19.83 -0.09
N ALA A 158 12.16 -19.32 0.27
CA ALA A 158 10.89 -19.60 -0.42
C ALA A 158 10.82 -18.98 -1.84
N ALA A 159 11.38 -17.78 -2.01
CA ALA A 159 11.52 -17.15 -3.32
C ALA A 159 12.57 -17.86 -4.20
N ILE A 160 13.61 -18.46 -3.61
CA ILE A 160 14.60 -19.27 -4.32
C ILE A 160 13.94 -20.53 -4.87
N THR A 161 13.10 -21.22 -4.10
CA THR A 161 12.35 -22.40 -4.59
C THR A 161 11.35 -22.02 -5.67
N ALA A 162 10.61 -20.91 -5.52
CA ALA A 162 9.68 -20.43 -6.54
C ALA A 162 10.40 -19.98 -7.82
N ALA A 163 11.52 -19.26 -7.69
CA ALA A 163 12.34 -18.82 -8.81
C ALA A 163 13.05 -19.99 -9.51
N ALA A 164 13.48 -21.02 -8.77
CA ALA A 164 14.04 -22.24 -9.35
C ALA A 164 12.98 -23.03 -10.14
N ALA A 165 11.75 -23.10 -9.64
CA ALA A 165 10.62 -23.71 -10.36
C ALA A 165 10.23 -22.90 -11.61
N ALA A 166 10.22 -21.56 -11.54
CA ALA A 166 9.94 -20.69 -12.68
C ALA A 166 11.07 -20.71 -13.73
N ALA A 167 12.33 -20.74 -13.30
CA ALA A 167 13.50 -20.86 -14.18
C ALA A 167 13.58 -22.23 -14.87
N ALA A 168 13.09 -23.30 -14.22
CA ALA A 168 12.94 -24.60 -14.85
C ALA A 168 11.82 -24.63 -15.92
N ALA A 169 10.86 -23.70 -15.85
CA ALA A 169 9.68 -23.66 -16.72
C ALA A 169 9.77 -22.66 -17.91
N GLN A 170 10.68 -21.67 -17.89
CA GLN A 170 10.77 -20.64 -18.94
C GLN A 170 12.21 -20.27 -19.34
N GLN A 171 12.47 -20.17 -20.65
CA GLN A 171 13.74 -19.75 -21.26
C GLN A 171 13.92 -18.23 -21.42
N VAL A 172 12.97 -17.39 -20.98
CA VAL A 172 13.04 -15.92 -21.13
C VAL A 172 13.08 -15.26 -19.74
N PRO A 173 14.09 -14.41 -19.43
CA PRO A 173 14.11 -13.67 -18.18
C PRO A 173 12.94 -12.68 -18.12
N SER A 174 11.93 -12.97 -17.30
CA SER A 174 10.79 -12.08 -17.09
C SER A 174 11.20 -10.88 -16.24
N VAL A 175 10.85 -9.66 -16.67
CA VAL A 175 11.04 -8.44 -15.87
C VAL A 175 10.17 -8.48 -14.62
N TRP A 176 10.76 -8.27 -13.44
CA TRP A 176 10.04 -8.27 -12.16
C TRP A 176 10.02 -6.85 -11.52
N PRO A 177 8.90 -6.36 -10.98
CA PRO A 177 7.57 -6.96 -11.00
C PRO A 177 6.95 -6.97 -12.41
N PRO A 178 5.97 -7.86 -12.70
CA PRO A 178 5.31 -7.96 -14.00
C PRO A 178 4.67 -6.65 -14.50
N GLU A 179 4.53 -6.50 -15.82
CA GLU A 179 4.00 -5.29 -16.47
C GLU A 179 2.51 -5.02 -16.22
N TYR A 180 1.75 -6.04 -15.80
CA TYR A 180 0.33 -5.85 -15.52
C TYR A 180 0.10 -4.96 -14.29
N LEU A 181 1.07 -4.90 -13.36
CA LEU A 181 1.03 -4.03 -12.19
C LEU A 181 1.18 -2.56 -12.58
N THR A 182 0.48 -1.68 -11.86
CA THR A 182 0.58 -0.23 -12.05
C THR A 182 1.87 0.31 -11.43
N GLY A 183 2.24 1.55 -11.79
CA GLY A 183 3.36 2.22 -11.14
C GLY A 183 3.15 2.36 -9.63
N THR A 184 1.91 2.59 -9.20
CA THR A 184 1.52 2.63 -7.78
C THR A 184 1.70 1.29 -7.10
N ASP A 185 1.28 0.17 -7.72
CA ASP A 185 1.51 -1.17 -7.16
C ASP A 185 3.01 -1.46 -6.99
N ILE A 186 3.82 -1.14 -8.00
CA ILE A 186 5.28 -1.32 -7.96
C ILE A 186 5.89 -0.47 -6.84
N ALA A 187 5.51 0.80 -6.73
CA ALA A 187 5.95 1.71 -5.68
C ALA A 187 5.59 1.16 -4.30
N LEU A 188 4.39 0.59 -4.15
CA LEU A 188 3.95 0.03 -2.89
C LEU A 188 4.68 -1.27 -2.54
N MET A 189 5.03 -2.10 -3.52
CA MET A 189 5.82 -3.32 -3.33
C MET A 189 7.30 -3.05 -3.08
N ALA A 190 7.82 -1.91 -3.52
CA ALA A 190 9.23 -1.55 -3.41
C ALA A 190 9.70 -1.30 -1.96
N ILE A 191 8.78 -1.19 -0.99
CA ILE A 191 9.11 -1.05 0.43
C ILE A 191 10.01 -2.21 0.88
N LYS A 192 11.14 -1.84 1.51
CA LYS A 192 12.06 -2.80 2.11
C LYS A 192 11.31 -3.72 3.09
N GLY A 193 11.54 -5.02 3.02
CA GLY A 193 10.80 -6.04 3.77
C GLY A 193 9.56 -6.59 3.06
N VAL A 194 8.78 -5.76 2.33
CA VAL A 194 7.78 -6.29 1.38
C VAL A 194 8.50 -6.89 0.19
N ARG A 195 9.35 -6.07 -0.44
CA ARG A 195 10.14 -6.43 -1.61
C ARG A 195 10.95 -7.71 -1.40
N GLU A 196 11.57 -7.87 -0.24
CA GLU A 196 12.37 -9.06 0.12
C GLU A 196 11.51 -10.33 0.19
N LYS A 197 10.26 -10.22 0.68
CA LYS A 197 9.32 -11.35 0.80
C LYS A 197 8.70 -11.77 -0.53
N VAL A 198 8.52 -10.85 -1.46
CA VAL A 198 7.80 -11.11 -2.72
C VAL A 198 8.68 -11.14 -3.96
N PHE A 199 9.98 -10.84 -3.84
CA PHE A 199 10.91 -10.83 -4.96
C PHE A 199 10.91 -12.17 -5.70
N GLY A 200 10.80 -12.14 -7.02
CA GLY A 200 10.78 -13.33 -7.88
C GLY A 200 9.45 -14.09 -7.92
N LEU A 201 8.47 -13.73 -7.08
CA LEU A 201 7.12 -14.30 -7.18
C LEU A 201 6.44 -13.80 -8.46
N THR A 202 5.96 -14.76 -9.24
CA THR A 202 5.17 -14.53 -10.46
C THR A 202 4.14 -15.64 -10.58
N ASN A 203 3.09 -15.40 -11.39
CA ASN A 203 2.04 -16.37 -11.67
C ASN A 203 2.52 -17.61 -12.49
N THR A 204 3.76 -17.62 -13.03
CA THR A 204 4.21 -18.66 -13.98
C THR A 204 4.60 -19.99 -13.33
N GLY A 205 4.66 -20.07 -11.99
CA GLY A 205 5.10 -21.26 -11.26
C GLY A 205 3.99 -22.13 -10.65
N GLN A 206 2.71 -21.72 -10.68
CA GLN A 206 1.62 -22.57 -10.18
C GLN A 206 1.17 -23.54 -11.28
N SER A 207 1.82 -24.71 -11.30
CA SER A 207 1.34 -25.90 -11.99
C SER A 207 -0.14 -26.14 -11.66
N GLN A 208 -0.93 -26.42 -12.71
CA GLN A 208 -2.39 -26.57 -12.77
C GLN A 208 -3.02 -27.66 -11.86
N GLY A 209 -2.51 -27.93 -10.66
CA GLY A 209 -3.01 -29.03 -9.83
C GLY A 209 -2.71 -29.00 -8.33
N GLN A 210 -2.09 -27.96 -7.78
CA GLN A 210 -1.88 -27.88 -6.32
C GLN A 210 -2.80 -26.85 -5.67
N SER A 211 -3.54 -27.34 -4.66
CA SER A 211 -4.45 -26.66 -3.72
C SER A 211 -4.84 -25.23 -4.08
N LEU A 212 -6.10 -25.08 -4.50
CA LEU A 212 -6.77 -23.84 -4.88
C LEU A 212 -6.88 -22.79 -3.75
N GLY A 213 -6.02 -22.69 -2.73
CA GLY A 213 -6.13 -21.68 -1.66
C GLY A 213 -4.81 -21.36 -0.99
N PRO A 214 -4.69 -20.20 -0.33
CA PRO A 214 -3.55 -19.95 0.53
C PRO A 214 -3.58 -20.99 1.67
N PRO A 215 -2.45 -21.62 2.03
CA PRO A 215 -2.38 -22.41 3.23
C PRO A 215 -2.90 -21.59 4.42
N ALA A 216 -3.69 -22.19 5.32
CA ALA A 216 -4.17 -21.54 6.54
C ALA A 216 -3.03 -20.83 7.31
N ALA A 217 -1.85 -21.48 7.32
CA ALA A 217 -0.63 -20.99 7.95
C ALA A 217 -0.03 -19.72 7.30
N GLU A 218 -0.52 -19.29 6.13
CA GLU A 218 -0.08 -18.09 5.43
C GLU A 218 -1.06 -16.92 5.53
N LEU A 219 -2.24 -17.09 6.11
CA LEU A 219 -3.19 -15.99 6.27
C LEU A 219 -2.76 -15.06 7.42
N PRO A 220 -2.71 -13.75 7.19
CA PRO A 220 -2.53 -12.80 8.26
C PRO A 220 -3.68 -12.84 9.27
N THR A 221 -3.35 -12.49 10.50
CA THR A 221 -4.22 -12.41 11.66
C THR A 221 -4.39 -10.95 12.10
N ARG A 222 -5.33 -10.73 13.01
CA ARG A 222 -5.64 -9.41 13.58
C ARG A 222 -4.49 -8.76 14.36
N VAL A 223 -3.44 -9.50 14.71
CA VAL A 223 -2.27 -9.00 15.44
C VAL A 223 -1.02 -8.86 14.56
N ASP A 224 -1.11 -9.28 13.29
CA ASP A 224 0.01 -9.14 12.38
C ASP A 224 0.30 -7.67 12.06
N ASP A 225 1.58 -7.37 11.90
CA ASP A 225 1.98 -6.01 11.59
C ASP A 225 1.55 -5.60 10.15
N PRO A 226 1.39 -4.28 9.90
CA PRO A 226 1.06 -3.79 8.57
C PRO A 226 2.01 -4.23 7.44
N LEU A 227 3.29 -4.52 7.74
CA LEU A 227 4.25 -4.99 6.74
C LEU A 227 3.91 -6.43 6.29
N ALA A 228 3.47 -7.28 7.20
CA ALA A 228 3.00 -8.64 6.93
C ALA A 228 1.73 -8.62 6.07
N LEU A 229 0.73 -7.80 6.43
CA LEU A 229 -0.47 -7.59 5.62
C LEU A 229 -0.13 -7.14 4.19
N ARG A 230 0.78 -6.17 4.07
CA ARG A 230 1.24 -5.65 2.79
C ARG A 230 1.95 -6.70 1.94
N ALA A 231 2.81 -7.51 2.55
CA ALA A 231 3.51 -8.61 1.87
C ALA A 231 2.53 -9.68 1.39
N TYR A 232 1.50 -10.00 2.18
CA TYR A 232 0.42 -10.89 1.76
C TYR A 232 -0.33 -10.33 0.55
N LEU A 233 -0.80 -9.08 0.60
CA LEU A 233 -1.51 -8.45 -0.53
C LEU A 233 -0.66 -8.38 -1.79
N ALA A 234 0.63 -8.04 -1.66
CA ALA A 234 1.56 -8.02 -2.77
C ALA A 234 1.76 -9.42 -3.37
N ARG A 235 1.87 -10.47 -2.54
CA ARG A 235 1.91 -11.85 -3.00
C ARG A 235 0.65 -12.22 -3.78
N VAL A 236 -0.53 -11.93 -3.24
CA VAL A 236 -1.80 -12.18 -3.94
C VAL A 236 -1.80 -11.50 -5.30
N ALA A 237 -1.45 -10.20 -5.38
CA ALA A 237 -1.37 -9.47 -6.64
C ALA A 237 -0.36 -10.07 -7.64
N LEU A 238 0.74 -10.67 -7.16
CA LEU A 238 1.78 -11.28 -7.99
C LEU A 238 1.46 -12.71 -8.46
N THR A 239 0.68 -13.46 -7.69
CA THR A 239 0.34 -14.86 -7.96
C THR A 239 -1.07 -15.05 -8.51
N THR A 240 -1.85 -13.98 -8.65
CA THR A 240 -3.20 -14.09 -9.19
C THR A 240 -3.14 -14.46 -10.67
N PRO A 241 -3.86 -15.51 -11.10
CA PRO A 241 -3.86 -15.92 -12.49
C PRO A 241 -4.47 -14.85 -13.39
N ALA A 242 -3.80 -14.59 -14.52
CA ALA A 242 -4.41 -13.83 -15.61
C ALA A 242 -5.62 -14.62 -16.13
N PRO A 243 -6.79 -13.99 -16.38
CA PRO A 243 -7.91 -14.69 -16.98
C PRO A 243 -7.50 -15.18 -18.37
N LYS A 244 -7.74 -16.47 -18.65
CA LYS A 244 -7.66 -16.96 -20.02
C LYS A 244 -8.75 -16.26 -20.84
N PRO A 245 -8.45 -15.63 -21.98
CA PRO A 245 -9.49 -15.14 -22.87
C PRO A 245 -10.35 -16.34 -23.32
N ALA A 246 -11.68 -16.17 -23.30
CA ALA A 246 -12.64 -17.18 -23.72
C ALA A 246 -12.44 -17.64 -25.17
N ASP A 247 -11.77 -16.82 -25.99
CA ASP A 247 -11.57 -17.06 -27.42
C ASP A 247 -10.28 -17.83 -27.74
N GLY A 248 -9.57 -18.37 -26.74
CA GLY A 248 -8.35 -19.18 -26.93
C GLY A 248 -7.15 -18.43 -27.52
N ASN A 249 -7.30 -17.14 -27.84
CA ASN A 249 -6.24 -16.31 -28.39
C ASN A 249 -5.38 -15.77 -27.24
N ASP A 250 -4.39 -16.58 -26.88
CA ASP A 250 -3.52 -16.44 -25.71
C ASP A 250 -2.46 -15.35 -25.92
N ASN A 251 -2.91 -14.12 -26.20
CA ASN A 251 -2.03 -12.95 -26.21
C ASN A 251 -1.70 -12.49 -24.78
N GLY A 252 -1.38 -13.44 -23.88
CA GLY A 252 -0.53 -13.35 -22.67
C GLY A 252 -0.67 -12.17 -21.69
N ASN A 253 -1.60 -11.25 -21.90
CA ASN A 253 -1.60 -9.95 -21.25
C ASN A 253 -2.43 -10.00 -19.97
N GLY A 254 -2.01 -10.89 -19.05
CA GLY A 254 -1.76 -10.69 -17.61
C GLY A 254 -2.78 -9.98 -16.71
N ASN A 255 -3.81 -9.35 -17.25
CA ASN A 255 -4.49 -8.23 -16.61
C ASN A 255 -5.89 -8.69 -16.23
N GLY A 256 -6.01 -9.36 -15.08
CA GLY A 256 -7.30 -9.70 -14.51
C GLY A 256 -8.21 -8.49 -14.33
N PRO A 257 -9.55 -8.69 -14.30
CA PRO A 257 -10.49 -7.57 -14.14
C PRO A 257 -10.36 -6.90 -12.76
N VAL A 258 -9.67 -7.55 -11.80
CA VAL A 258 -9.43 -7.02 -10.46
C VAL A 258 -8.09 -6.29 -10.38
N ALA A 259 -8.11 -5.10 -9.81
CA ALA A 259 -6.95 -4.37 -9.29
C ALA A 259 -6.95 -4.50 -7.76
N LEU A 260 -5.86 -5.02 -7.20
CA LEU A 260 -5.72 -5.18 -5.76
C LEU A 260 -4.81 -4.07 -5.24
N TYR A 261 -5.34 -3.23 -4.35
CA TYR A 261 -4.54 -2.23 -3.67
C TYR A 261 -3.66 -2.89 -2.61
N VAL A 262 -2.35 -2.88 -2.84
CA VAL A 262 -1.38 -3.69 -2.08
C VAL A 262 -0.92 -3.04 -0.77
N ALA A 263 -1.74 -2.17 -0.17
CA ALA A 263 -1.50 -1.60 1.16
C ALA A 263 -2.77 -1.73 2.02
N PRO A 264 -2.66 -2.14 3.30
CA PRO A 264 -3.82 -2.18 4.19
C PRO A 264 -4.34 -0.76 4.43
N VAL A 265 -5.65 -0.57 4.37
CA VAL A 265 -6.32 0.71 4.64
C VAL A 265 -6.78 0.71 6.09
N SER A 266 -6.21 1.59 6.92
CA SER A 266 -6.50 1.61 8.36
C SER A 266 -7.07 2.92 8.87
N PHE A 267 -7.06 3.96 8.04
CA PHE A 267 -7.37 5.33 8.46
C PHE A 267 -8.33 6.00 7.48
N LEU A 268 -9.25 6.81 7.98
CA LEU A 268 -10.10 7.65 7.13
C LEU A 268 -9.26 8.70 6.42
N ASP A 269 -8.36 9.35 7.15
CA ASP A 269 -7.56 10.46 6.65
C ASP A 269 -6.10 10.45 7.15
N ARG A 270 -5.35 11.47 6.69
CA ARG A 270 -3.94 11.63 7.04
C ARG A 270 -3.74 12.05 8.50
N GLN A 271 -4.67 12.80 9.09
CA GLN A 271 -4.56 13.28 10.47
C GLN A 271 -4.65 12.11 11.44
N GLU A 272 -5.58 11.19 11.21
CA GLU A 272 -5.71 9.95 11.99
C GLU A 272 -4.43 9.12 11.90
N ARG A 273 -3.88 8.92 10.68
CA ARG A 273 -2.62 8.19 10.49
C ARG A 273 -1.45 8.81 11.26
N VAL A 274 -1.37 10.15 11.29
CA VAL A 274 -0.32 10.90 12.00
C VAL A 274 -0.49 10.76 13.51
N ALA A 275 -1.72 10.82 14.02
CA ALA A 275 -2.00 10.62 15.45
C ALA A 275 -1.49 9.25 15.94
N TRP A 276 -1.61 8.23 15.10
CA TRP A 276 -1.15 6.87 15.37
C TRP A 276 0.35 6.63 15.19
N TYR A 277 1.10 7.57 14.62
CA TYR A 277 2.48 7.33 14.19
C TYR A 277 3.44 7.01 15.33
N LYS A 278 3.38 7.74 16.45
CA LYS A 278 4.26 7.46 17.59
C LYS A 278 3.83 6.19 18.32
N THR A 279 2.52 6.04 18.53
CA THR A 279 1.91 4.92 19.25
C THR A 279 2.22 3.57 18.61
N THR A 280 2.21 3.50 17.27
CA THR A 280 2.49 2.26 16.53
C THR A 280 3.98 1.96 16.33
N GLY A 281 4.89 2.70 16.98
CA GLY A 281 6.32 2.60 16.67
C GLY A 281 6.61 2.89 15.20
N HIS A 282 5.90 3.86 14.62
CA HIS A 282 6.02 4.32 13.24
C HIS A 282 5.45 3.35 12.19
N LYS A 283 4.72 2.31 12.59
CA LYS A 283 4.13 1.35 11.66
C LYS A 283 2.88 1.87 10.95
N SER A 284 2.21 2.90 11.47
CA SER A 284 1.06 3.54 10.79
C SER A 284 1.39 4.04 9.37
N ARG A 285 2.65 4.36 9.08
CA ARG A 285 3.12 4.77 7.72
C ARG A 285 3.01 3.66 6.66
N LEU A 286 2.90 2.41 7.10
CA LEU A 286 2.79 1.26 6.20
C LEU A 286 1.34 1.03 5.77
N CYS A 287 0.39 1.64 6.46
CA CYS A 287 -1.02 1.66 6.12
C CYS A 287 -1.38 2.89 5.28
N ALA A 288 -2.41 2.70 4.47
CA ALA A 288 -3.01 3.73 3.65
C ALA A 288 -4.24 4.35 4.32
N THR A 289 -4.66 5.48 3.78
CA THR A 289 -5.95 6.09 4.08
C THR A 289 -7.03 5.65 3.09
N VAL A 290 -8.30 5.88 3.42
CA VAL A 290 -9.42 5.67 2.49
C VAL A 290 -9.21 6.51 1.22
N GLY A 291 -8.90 7.80 1.37
CA GLY A 291 -8.65 8.68 0.23
C GLY A 291 -7.55 8.18 -0.72
N GLU A 292 -6.45 7.66 -0.19
CA GLU A 292 -5.36 7.08 -1.01
C GLU A 292 -5.83 5.86 -1.81
N PHE A 293 -6.68 5.00 -1.23
CA PHE A 293 -7.30 3.91 -1.98
C PHE A 293 -8.30 4.40 -3.03
N LEU A 294 -9.12 5.40 -2.74
CA LEU A 294 -10.11 5.91 -3.71
C LEU A 294 -9.43 6.57 -4.91
N GLU A 295 -8.32 7.28 -4.70
CA GLU A 295 -7.48 7.81 -5.79
C GLU A 295 -6.94 6.68 -6.66
N TYR A 296 -6.40 5.62 -6.05
CA TYR A 296 -5.95 4.42 -6.77
C TYR A 296 -7.09 3.75 -7.55
N ALA A 297 -8.23 3.52 -6.89
CA ALA A 297 -9.41 2.89 -7.49
C ALA A 297 -9.90 3.70 -8.69
N LEU A 298 -9.95 5.03 -8.58
CA LEU A 298 -10.33 5.90 -9.67
C LEU A 298 -9.35 5.78 -10.84
N GLU A 299 -8.04 5.81 -10.58
CA GLU A 299 -7.00 5.66 -11.60
C GLU A 299 -7.17 4.36 -12.39
N VAL A 300 -7.26 3.23 -11.69
CA VAL A 300 -7.30 1.89 -12.33
C VAL A 300 -8.63 1.60 -13.02
N LEU A 301 -9.75 2.14 -12.51
CA LEU A 301 -11.08 1.93 -13.08
C LEU A 301 -11.43 2.90 -14.22
N THR A 302 -10.80 4.08 -14.29
CA THR A 302 -11.16 5.09 -15.30
C THR A 302 -10.21 5.16 -16.47
N ILE A 303 -8.92 4.90 -16.30
CA ILE A 303 -7.92 5.06 -17.36
C ILE A 303 -7.97 3.85 -18.29
N PRO A 304 -8.45 3.97 -19.54
CA PRO A 304 -8.26 2.91 -20.53
C PRO A 304 -6.76 2.84 -20.82
N ARG A 305 -6.14 1.66 -20.74
CA ARG A 305 -4.74 1.50 -21.16
C ARG A 305 -4.65 1.83 -22.66
N ARG A 306 -4.23 3.07 -22.98
CA ARG A 306 -4.22 3.67 -24.33
C ARG A 306 -3.58 2.79 -25.41
N ASN A 307 -2.71 1.85 -25.03
CA ASN A 307 -1.91 1.05 -25.95
C ASN A 307 -2.18 -0.46 -25.89
N SER A 308 -3.16 -0.92 -25.11
CA SER A 308 -3.57 -2.32 -25.17
C SER A 308 -5.05 -2.34 -25.49
N GLY A 309 -5.46 -3.09 -26.52
CA GLY A 309 -6.88 -3.39 -26.81
C GLY A 309 -7.55 -4.21 -25.71
N ASN A 310 -7.08 -4.07 -24.47
CA ASN A 310 -7.42 -4.85 -23.31
C ASN A 310 -8.56 -4.16 -22.57
N LYS A 311 -9.52 -4.96 -22.09
CA LYS A 311 -10.56 -4.47 -21.19
C LYS A 311 -9.86 -3.91 -19.95
N GLY A 312 -10.05 -2.62 -19.64
CA GLY A 312 -9.51 -2.00 -18.43
C GLY A 312 -10.05 -2.71 -17.18
N LYS A 313 -9.48 -2.42 -16.00
CA LYS A 313 -9.93 -3.02 -14.74
C LYS A 313 -11.43 -2.72 -14.51
N GLU A 314 -12.13 -3.70 -13.95
CA GLU A 314 -13.55 -3.65 -13.65
C GLU A 314 -13.80 -3.52 -12.15
N HIS A 315 -12.90 -4.10 -11.34
CA HIS A 315 -12.95 -4.05 -9.88
C HIS A 315 -11.64 -3.46 -9.33
N ALA A 316 -11.76 -2.65 -8.29
CA ALA A 316 -10.66 -2.25 -7.42
C ALA A 316 -11.00 -2.70 -5.99
N ALA A 317 -10.09 -3.42 -5.34
CA ALA A 317 -10.31 -3.98 -4.01
C ALA A 317 -9.18 -3.59 -3.05
N CYS A 318 -9.51 -3.38 -1.77
CA CYS A 318 -8.54 -3.20 -0.70
C CYS A 318 -8.94 -3.95 0.57
N LEU A 319 -7.92 -4.35 1.33
CA LEU A 319 -8.09 -4.87 2.68
C LEU A 319 -8.19 -3.68 3.63
N LEU A 320 -9.31 -3.60 4.34
CA LEU A 320 -9.49 -2.68 5.44
C LEU A 320 -8.99 -3.36 6.71
N ALA A 321 -8.09 -2.71 7.43
CA ALA A 321 -7.52 -3.17 8.68
C ALA A 321 -7.43 -2.04 9.73
N PRO A 322 -8.53 -1.32 10.05
CA PRO A 322 -8.51 -0.24 11.05
C PRO A 322 -8.26 -0.75 12.48
N TRP A 323 -7.81 0.18 13.33
CA TRP A 323 -7.76 0.01 14.78
C TRP A 323 -8.90 0.80 15.40
N PHE A 324 -9.79 0.14 16.13
CA PHE A 324 -10.90 0.81 16.84
C PHE A 324 -10.53 1.12 18.29
N PHE A 325 -9.37 1.76 18.46
CA PHE A 325 -8.81 2.15 19.75
C PHE A 325 -8.47 3.64 19.74
N GLU A 326 -8.36 4.24 20.92
CA GLU A 326 -7.74 5.57 21.01
C GLU A 326 -6.22 5.42 21.12
N PRO A 327 -5.41 6.26 20.43
CA PRO A 327 -3.96 6.26 20.63
C PRO A 327 -3.55 6.48 22.09
N ALA A 328 -4.35 7.23 22.86
CA ALA A 328 -4.14 7.46 24.29
C ALA A 328 -4.28 6.17 25.13
N ALA A 329 -5.23 5.29 24.77
CA ALA A 329 -5.43 4.02 25.46
C ALA A 329 -4.19 3.12 25.37
N ALA A 330 -3.43 3.20 24.27
CA ALA A 330 -2.17 2.46 24.14
C ALA A 330 -1.10 2.97 25.11
N ALA A 331 -1.07 4.28 25.35
CA ALA A 331 -0.17 4.88 26.32
C ALA A 331 -0.56 4.53 27.76
N GLU A 332 -1.85 4.51 28.06
CA GLU A 332 -2.37 4.07 29.36
C GLU A 332 -2.01 2.62 29.67
N LEU A 333 -2.30 1.69 28.74
CA LEU A 333 -1.95 0.27 28.88
C LEU A 333 -0.44 0.05 29.00
N ALA A 334 0.36 0.82 28.25
CA ALA A 334 1.81 0.76 28.34
C ALA A 334 2.33 1.18 29.72
N ASN A 335 1.75 2.24 30.30
CA ASN A 335 2.07 2.69 31.66
C ASN A 335 1.62 1.67 32.71
N GLU A 336 0.43 1.08 32.55
CA GLU A 336 -0.12 0.09 33.49
C GLU A 336 0.75 -1.17 33.57
N HIS A 337 1.27 -1.63 32.44
CA HIS A 337 2.07 -2.85 32.36
C HIS A 337 3.59 -2.63 32.45
N ASP A 338 4.05 -1.39 32.61
CA ASP A 338 5.47 -1.01 32.56
C ASP A 338 6.19 -1.52 31.29
N VAL A 339 5.55 -1.31 30.13
CA VAL A 339 6.06 -1.72 28.81
C VAL A 339 6.11 -0.53 27.87
N ALA A 340 7.02 -0.54 26.90
CA ALA A 340 7.05 0.47 25.85
C ALA A 340 5.76 0.47 25.00
N ILE A 341 5.21 1.67 24.72
CA ILE A 341 3.99 1.87 23.93
C ILE A 341 3.94 1.05 22.63
N PRO A 342 5.00 0.99 21.79
CA PRO A 342 4.97 0.21 20.55
C PRO A 342 4.79 -1.30 20.77
N THR A 343 5.25 -1.84 21.90
CA THR A 343 5.11 -3.25 22.24
C THR A 343 3.69 -3.58 22.65
N THR A 344 3.08 -2.72 23.47
CA THR A 344 1.68 -2.85 23.91
C THR A 344 0.72 -2.79 22.73
N TRP A 345 0.91 -1.81 21.84
CA TRP A 345 0.13 -1.69 20.61
C TRP A 345 0.15 -2.99 19.77
N ALA A 346 1.33 -3.59 19.60
CA ALA A 346 1.49 -4.76 18.73
C ALA A 346 0.78 -6.02 19.26
N ARG A 347 0.50 -6.09 20.57
CA ARG A 347 -0.07 -7.27 21.22
C ARG A 347 -1.54 -7.09 21.58
N GLU A 348 -1.90 -5.92 22.08
CA GLU A 348 -3.19 -5.69 22.75
C GLU A 348 -4.19 -4.91 21.89
N MET A 349 -3.77 -4.39 20.72
CA MET A 349 -4.64 -3.60 19.84
C MET A 349 -4.89 -4.28 18.49
N PRO A 350 -5.71 -5.35 18.45
CA PRO A 350 -5.98 -6.08 17.24
C PRO A 350 -6.74 -5.24 16.20
N HIS A 351 -6.36 -5.43 14.95
CA HIS A 351 -7.04 -4.93 13.77
C HIS A 351 -8.42 -5.54 13.58
N ALA A 352 -9.33 -4.80 12.97
CA ALA A 352 -10.55 -5.36 12.42
C ALA A 352 -10.38 -5.60 10.91
N GLY A 353 -10.63 -6.82 10.43
CA GLY A 353 -10.56 -7.12 9.00
C GLY A 353 -11.88 -6.92 8.28
N MET A 354 -11.88 -6.13 7.21
CA MET A 354 -13.00 -5.96 6.27
C MET A 354 -12.44 -5.82 4.84
N VAL A 355 -13.28 -5.91 3.80
CA VAL A 355 -12.84 -5.70 2.41
C VAL A 355 -13.77 -4.75 1.70
N LEU A 356 -13.21 -3.72 1.07
CA LEU A 356 -13.95 -2.80 0.20
C LEU A 356 -13.64 -3.13 -1.26
N VAL A 357 -14.69 -3.26 -2.07
CA VAL A 357 -14.60 -3.47 -3.51
C VAL A 357 -15.42 -2.41 -4.23
N VAL A 358 -14.78 -1.66 -5.12
CA VAL A 358 -15.41 -0.71 -6.04
C VAL A 358 -15.44 -1.32 -7.43
N THR A 359 -16.63 -1.44 -8.01
CA THR A 359 -16.86 -2.08 -9.30
C THR A 359 -17.44 -1.07 -10.27
N ARG A 360 -16.92 -1.01 -11.50
CA ARG A 360 -17.46 -0.18 -12.58
C ARG A 360 -18.59 -0.91 -13.29
N LEU A 361 -19.80 -0.35 -13.29
CA LEU A 361 -21.01 -0.98 -13.86
C LEU A 361 -21.19 -0.76 -15.37
N ALA A 362 -20.73 0.36 -15.91
CA ALA A 362 -20.88 0.68 -17.33
C ALA A 362 -19.59 1.24 -17.92
N LYS A 363 -19.32 0.88 -19.18
CA LYS A 363 -18.29 1.54 -19.99
C LYS A 363 -18.80 2.92 -20.42
N ARG A 364 -17.91 3.92 -20.40
CA ARG A 364 -18.21 5.30 -20.82
C ARG A 364 -18.70 5.32 -22.27
N VAL A 365 -20.01 5.37 -22.51
CA VAL A 365 -20.58 5.55 -23.85
C VAL A 365 -20.89 7.04 -24.04
N ARG A 366 -20.12 7.72 -24.89
CA ARG A 366 -20.39 9.10 -25.34
C ARG A 366 -20.51 10.15 -24.22
N GLY A 367 -19.55 10.17 -23.29
CA GLY A 367 -19.40 11.28 -22.34
C GLY A 367 -20.29 11.23 -21.09
N THR A 368 -21.10 10.18 -20.91
CA THR A 368 -21.82 9.95 -19.64
C THR A 368 -20.88 9.58 -18.49
N GLU A 369 -21.28 9.93 -17.28
CA GLU A 369 -20.56 9.60 -16.03
C GLU A 369 -20.51 8.07 -15.82
N CYS A 370 -19.36 7.58 -15.34
CA CYS A 370 -19.21 6.18 -14.96
C CYS A 370 -20.03 5.91 -13.69
N LYS A 371 -20.84 4.85 -13.71
CA LYS A 371 -21.60 4.36 -12.56
C LYS A 371 -20.85 3.25 -11.85
N TYR A 372 -20.96 3.21 -10.53
CA TYR A 372 -20.20 2.27 -9.70
C TYR A 372 -21.10 1.48 -8.75
N ARG A 373 -20.63 0.29 -8.39
CA ARG A 373 -21.15 -0.57 -7.32
C ARG A 373 -20.10 -0.67 -6.22
N VAL A 374 -20.55 -0.67 -4.98
CA VAL A 374 -19.71 -0.86 -3.80
C VAL A 374 -20.12 -2.12 -3.07
N VAL A 375 -19.15 -2.98 -2.78
CA VAL A 375 -19.33 -4.15 -1.91
C VAL A 375 -18.38 -4.01 -0.72
N LEU A 376 -18.93 -4.09 0.49
CA LEU A 376 -18.18 -4.06 1.72
C LEU A 376 -18.39 -5.37 2.49
N PHE A 377 -17.36 -6.20 2.52
CA PHE A 377 -17.33 -7.43 3.29
C PHE A 377 -17.01 -7.14 4.76
N THR A 378 -17.90 -7.51 5.67
CA THR A 378 -17.76 -7.31 7.12
C THR A 378 -17.98 -8.62 7.86
N PRO A 379 -16.92 -9.38 8.18
CA PRO A 379 -17.07 -10.60 8.96
C PRO A 379 -17.55 -10.27 10.38
N GLY A 380 -18.61 -10.94 10.85
CA GLY A 380 -19.16 -10.74 12.18
C GLY A 380 -20.33 -11.65 12.49
N LEU A 381 -21.02 -11.39 13.61
CA LEU A 381 -22.19 -12.15 14.04
C LEU A 381 -23.36 -12.06 13.04
N PRO A 382 -24.17 -13.12 12.92
CA PRO A 382 -24.10 -14.39 13.67
C PRO A 382 -23.11 -15.40 13.08
N ARG A 383 -22.51 -15.11 11.93
CA ARG A 383 -21.73 -16.11 11.17
C ARG A 383 -20.31 -16.32 11.68
N TYR A 384 -19.70 -15.26 12.22
CA TYR A 384 -18.31 -15.24 12.66
C TYR A 384 -18.21 -14.60 14.04
N GLU A 385 -18.51 -15.35 15.08
CA GLU A 385 -18.45 -14.87 16.46
C GLU A 385 -17.05 -14.40 16.85
N ALA A 386 -16.00 -15.14 16.46
CA ALA A 386 -14.60 -14.76 16.70
C ALA A 386 -14.15 -13.49 15.95
N ALA A 387 -14.90 -13.05 14.94
CA ALA A 387 -14.63 -11.83 14.17
C ALA A 387 -15.39 -10.62 14.72
N ALA A 388 -16.32 -10.81 15.67
CA ALA A 388 -17.10 -9.72 16.22
C ALA A 388 -16.25 -8.82 17.13
N GLU A 389 -16.46 -7.51 17.00
CA GLU A 389 -15.85 -6.55 17.93
C GLU A 389 -16.37 -6.81 19.36
N PRO A 390 -15.46 -6.99 20.34
CA PRO A 390 -15.81 -7.58 21.63
C PRO A 390 -16.59 -6.62 22.56
N THR A 391 -16.48 -5.31 22.33
CA THR A 391 -17.13 -4.31 23.18
C THR A 391 -18.12 -3.47 22.37
N GLU A 392 -19.17 -2.99 23.04
CA GLU A 392 -20.16 -2.10 22.41
C GLU A 392 -19.52 -0.80 21.91
N GLU A 393 -18.57 -0.24 22.66
CA GLU A 393 -17.84 0.96 22.25
C GLU A 393 -17.05 0.74 20.96
N ARG A 394 -16.32 -0.39 20.85
CA ARG A 394 -15.58 -0.74 19.63
C ARG A 394 -16.51 -0.96 18.43
N ARG A 395 -17.69 -1.56 18.66
CA ARG A 395 -18.73 -1.66 17.62
C ARG A 395 -19.17 -0.28 17.14
N LYS A 396 -19.50 0.65 18.05
CA LYS A 396 -19.89 2.02 17.69
C LYS A 396 -18.79 2.74 16.89
N LYS A 397 -17.52 2.60 17.30
CA LYS A 397 -16.38 3.18 16.56
C LYS A 397 -16.22 2.57 15.18
N LYS A 398 -16.37 1.25 15.06
CA LYS A 398 -16.38 0.56 13.76
C LYS A 398 -17.48 1.09 12.87
N ASP A 399 -18.70 1.19 13.37
CA ASP A 399 -19.86 1.60 12.58
C ASP A 399 -19.70 3.06 12.09
N ALA A 400 -19.24 3.96 12.97
CA ALA A 400 -18.92 5.35 12.60
C ALA A 400 -17.77 5.45 11.58
N TRP A 401 -16.74 4.61 11.71
CA TRP A 401 -15.64 4.54 10.75
C TRP A 401 -16.11 4.04 9.38
N VAL A 402 -16.96 3.00 9.37
CA VAL A 402 -17.56 2.47 8.13
C VAL A 402 -18.43 3.53 7.46
N GLU A 403 -19.25 4.27 8.22
CA GLU A 403 -20.05 5.38 7.69
C GLU A 403 -19.17 6.46 7.05
N GLY A 404 -18.13 6.94 7.76
CA GLY A 404 -17.21 7.94 7.23
C GLY A 404 -16.44 7.47 5.99
N MET A 405 -16.10 6.18 5.90
CA MET A 405 -15.50 5.58 4.71
C MET A 405 -16.49 5.57 3.54
N LEU A 406 -17.75 5.17 3.76
CA LEU A 406 -18.78 5.15 2.71
C LEU A 406 -19.10 6.56 2.22
N ASP A 407 -19.14 7.55 3.11
CA ASP A 407 -19.26 8.98 2.74
C ASP A 407 -18.12 9.43 1.82
N ALA A 408 -16.89 9.01 2.11
CA ALA A 408 -15.75 9.31 1.25
C ALA A 408 -15.87 8.63 -0.13
N VAL A 409 -16.37 7.38 -0.17
CA VAL A 409 -16.62 6.66 -1.42
C VAL A 409 -17.67 7.39 -2.27
N ASP A 410 -18.79 7.79 -1.68
CA ASP A 410 -19.86 8.56 -2.34
C ASP A 410 -19.39 9.95 -2.80
N GLY A 411 -18.39 10.53 -2.13
CA GLY A 411 -17.75 11.77 -2.53
C GLY A 411 -16.89 11.65 -3.80
N VAL A 412 -16.43 10.44 -4.15
CA VAL A 412 -15.52 10.19 -5.28
C VAL A 412 -16.22 9.45 -6.43
N PHE A 413 -17.16 8.55 -6.13
CA PHE A 413 -17.80 7.65 -7.08
C PHE A 413 -19.31 7.90 -7.16
N ASP A 414 -19.88 7.87 -8.36
CA ASP A 414 -21.34 7.83 -8.55
C ASP A 414 -21.87 6.42 -8.28
N VAL A 415 -22.01 6.09 -6.99
CA VAL A 415 -22.46 4.78 -6.52
C VAL A 415 -23.97 4.60 -6.78
N LYS A 416 -24.32 3.52 -7.49
CA LYS A 416 -25.70 3.13 -7.79
C LYS A 416 -26.18 1.92 -7.00
N GLU A 417 -25.25 1.07 -6.58
CA GLU A 417 -25.54 -0.18 -5.90
C GLU A 417 -24.56 -0.37 -4.73
N GLY A 418 -25.11 -0.69 -3.55
CA GLY A 418 -24.35 -0.93 -2.33
C GLY A 418 -24.71 -2.27 -1.70
N HIS A 419 -23.69 -3.04 -1.30
CA HIS A 419 -23.87 -4.30 -0.59
C HIS A 419 -22.95 -4.36 0.64
N ILE A 420 -23.51 -4.69 1.81
CA ILE A 420 -22.72 -4.99 3.02
C ILE A 420 -23.03 -6.41 3.50
N GLY A 421 -22.03 -7.03 4.11
CA GLY A 421 -22.17 -8.31 4.81
C GLY A 421 -21.26 -9.35 4.18
N GLY A 422 -21.82 -10.51 3.87
CA GLY A 422 -21.07 -11.56 3.18
C GLY A 422 -20.52 -12.65 4.09
N TYR A 423 -20.17 -13.80 3.48
CA TYR A 423 -19.36 -14.84 4.09
C TYR A 423 -18.34 -15.40 3.07
N THR A 424 -17.28 -16.03 3.59
CA THR A 424 -16.26 -16.74 2.82
C THR A 424 -16.80 -18.10 2.35
N LEU A 425 -16.59 -18.44 1.07
CA LEU A 425 -17.16 -19.67 0.49
C LEU A 425 -16.46 -20.92 1.02
N ARG A 426 -15.17 -20.82 1.33
CA ARG A 426 -14.47 -21.92 2.01
C ARG A 426 -14.61 -21.77 3.51
N ARG A 427 -15.36 -22.70 4.10
CA ARG A 427 -15.15 -23.05 5.50
C ARG A 427 -13.81 -23.74 5.62
N TYR A 428 -12.97 -23.26 6.54
CA TYR A 428 -11.95 -24.13 7.11
C TYR A 428 -12.67 -25.38 7.62
N GLY A 429 -12.19 -26.55 7.19
CA GLY A 429 -12.85 -27.82 7.45
C GLY A 429 -12.92 -28.12 8.94
N GLY A 430 -13.95 -27.62 9.61
CA GLY A 430 -14.54 -28.33 10.73
C GLY A 430 -15.17 -29.58 10.13
N GLY A 431 -14.63 -30.74 10.47
CA GLY A 431 -15.16 -32.02 10.01
C GLY A 431 -16.64 -32.12 10.36
N SER A 432 -17.51 -31.88 9.38
CA SER A 432 -18.85 -32.44 9.35
C SER A 432 -18.70 -33.91 8.94
N GLY A 433 -18.18 -34.71 9.86
CA GLY A 433 -18.42 -36.13 9.88
C GLY A 433 -19.82 -36.36 10.44
N ASP A 434 -20.84 -36.06 9.62
CA ASP A 434 -22.12 -36.73 9.74
C ASP A 434 -21.85 -38.22 9.50
N GLY A 435 -21.64 -38.95 10.58
CA GLY A 435 -21.28 -40.36 10.57
C GLY A 435 -21.34 -40.90 11.98
N GLU A 436 -22.52 -41.40 12.35
CA GLU A 436 -22.70 -42.29 13.49
C GLU A 436 -21.65 -43.40 13.44
N GLY A 437 -20.60 -43.27 14.24
CA GLY A 437 -19.50 -44.22 14.33
C GLY A 437 -19.04 -44.34 15.76
N LYS A 438 -19.72 -45.18 16.55
CA LYS A 438 -19.23 -45.65 17.84
C LYS A 438 -17.87 -46.34 17.63
N GLY A 439 -16.78 -45.63 17.89
CA GLY A 439 -15.42 -46.17 17.89
C GLY A 439 -14.62 -45.65 19.07
N LYS A 440 -14.57 -46.42 20.17
CA LYS A 440 -13.62 -46.20 21.27
C LYS A 440 -12.21 -46.49 20.76
N GLY A 441 -11.47 -45.45 20.39
CA GLY A 441 -10.03 -45.53 20.12
C GLY A 441 -9.30 -44.42 20.88
N LYS A 442 -8.61 -44.76 21.96
CA LYS A 442 -7.64 -43.87 22.63
C LYS A 442 -6.39 -43.78 21.75
N GLY A 443 -6.41 -42.88 20.76
CA GLY A 443 -5.24 -42.42 20.03
C GLY A 443 -4.92 -41.00 20.47
N LYS A 444 -3.70 -40.76 20.95
CA LYS A 444 -3.20 -39.44 21.34
C LYS A 444 -2.84 -38.67 20.06
N GLU A 445 -3.86 -38.09 19.43
CA GLU A 445 -3.69 -37.16 18.32
C GLU A 445 -3.35 -35.78 18.89
N THR A 446 -2.16 -35.28 18.55
CA THR A 446 -1.83 -33.86 18.64
C THR A 446 -2.67 -33.12 17.59
N GLU A 447 -3.91 -32.81 17.94
CA GLU A 447 -4.72 -31.83 17.25
C GLU A 447 -4.02 -30.48 17.37
N ALA A 448 -3.34 -30.06 16.31
CA ALA A 448 -3.18 -28.64 16.07
C ALA A 448 -4.60 -28.11 15.82
N GLU A 449 -5.26 -27.63 16.88
CA GLU A 449 -6.46 -26.80 16.79
C GLU A 449 -6.24 -25.82 15.65
N GLN A 450 -6.92 -26.04 14.52
CA GLN A 450 -6.95 -25.06 13.44
C GLN A 450 -7.70 -23.86 14.00
N ALA A 451 -6.92 -22.88 14.49
CA ALA A 451 -7.44 -21.66 15.08
C ALA A 451 -8.50 -21.07 14.14
N ILE A 452 -9.69 -20.82 14.70
CA ILE A 452 -10.79 -20.18 13.97
C ILE A 452 -10.25 -18.84 13.43
N PRO A 453 -10.32 -18.57 12.12
CA PRO A 453 -9.78 -17.34 11.56
C PRO A 453 -10.48 -16.14 12.16
N ASP A 454 -9.71 -15.15 12.60
CA ASP A 454 -10.23 -13.86 13.02
C ASP A 454 -10.73 -13.02 11.82
N SER A 455 -11.23 -11.81 12.08
CA SER A 455 -11.75 -10.92 11.06
C SER A 455 -10.74 -10.60 9.95
N VAL A 456 -9.45 -10.45 10.25
CA VAL A 456 -8.39 -10.17 9.26
C VAL A 456 -8.09 -11.40 8.41
N GLY A 457 -8.05 -12.58 9.02
CA GLY A 457 -7.92 -13.84 8.28
C GLY A 457 -9.06 -14.02 7.27
N LEU A 458 -10.31 -13.83 7.72
CA LEU A 458 -11.50 -13.93 6.85
C LEU A 458 -11.49 -12.90 5.71
N ALA A 459 -11.14 -11.64 6.00
CA ALA A 459 -11.03 -10.59 4.99
C ALA A 459 -9.91 -10.88 3.98
N SER A 460 -8.76 -11.35 4.45
CA SER A 460 -7.62 -11.76 3.61
C SER A 460 -7.98 -12.93 2.70
N GLN A 461 -8.77 -13.88 3.20
CA GLN A 461 -9.32 -14.98 2.40
C GLN A 461 -10.27 -14.45 1.33
N PHE A 462 -11.19 -13.54 1.66
CA PHE A 462 -12.09 -12.94 0.69
C PHE A 462 -11.34 -12.19 -0.43
N ILE A 463 -10.28 -11.45 -0.10
CA ILE A 463 -9.38 -10.81 -1.08
C ILE A 463 -8.77 -11.85 -2.03
N TRP A 464 -8.25 -12.94 -1.49
CA TRP A 464 -7.67 -14.01 -2.30
C TRP A 464 -8.71 -14.62 -3.24
N GLU A 465 -9.89 -14.92 -2.71
CA GLU A 465 -11.02 -15.47 -3.46
C GLU A 465 -11.44 -14.54 -4.61
N LEU A 466 -11.55 -13.24 -4.34
CA LEU A 466 -11.90 -12.22 -5.32
C LEU A 466 -10.85 -12.10 -6.43
N ALA A 467 -9.57 -12.14 -6.06
CA ALA A 467 -8.49 -12.01 -7.03
C ALA A 467 -8.50 -13.18 -8.03
N HIS A 468 -8.77 -14.40 -7.57
CA HIS A 468 -8.77 -15.61 -8.40
C HIS A 468 -10.07 -15.82 -9.16
N ASP A 469 -11.19 -15.34 -8.62
CA ASP A 469 -12.51 -15.48 -9.22
C ASP A 469 -13.30 -14.17 -9.03
N PRO A 470 -13.15 -13.24 -9.99
CA PRO A 470 -13.75 -11.90 -9.94
C PRO A 470 -15.29 -11.90 -9.94
N GLU A 471 -15.92 -12.97 -10.47
CA GLU A 471 -17.38 -13.10 -10.50
C GLU A 471 -17.98 -13.14 -9.09
N ARG A 472 -17.16 -13.43 -8.07
CA ARG A 472 -17.54 -13.39 -6.66
C ARG A 472 -17.94 -12.02 -6.14
N ALA A 473 -17.60 -10.94 -6.85
CA ALA A 473 -18.03 -9.57 -6.53
C ALA A 473 -19.20 -9.08 -7.40
N VAL A 474 -19.81 -9.95 -8.21
CA VAL A 474 -20.90 -9.58 -9.15
C VAL A 474 -22.22 -10.24 -8.70
N PRO A 475 -23.33 -9.48 -8.55
CA PRO A 475 -24.66 -10.02 -8.22
C PRO A 475 -25.38 -10.69 -9.40
N GLU A 476 -24.97 -10.39 -10.64
CA GLU A 476 -25.51 -11.06 -11.84
C GLU A 476 -25.02 -12.51 -11.96
N GLY A 477 -23.86 -12.82 -11.36
CA GLY A 477 -23.49 -14.17 -10.99
C GLY A 477 -24.12 -14.51 -9.63
N MET A 478 -24.45 -15.77 -9.38
CA MET A 478 -25.04 -16.21 -8.10
C MET A 478 -24.14 -15.88 -6.87
N GLY A 479 -22.90 -15.42 -7.06
CA GLY A 479 -21.87 -15.23 -6.03
C GLY A 479 -22.24 -14.31 -4.86
N LEU A 480 -22.85 -13.13 -5.07
CA LEU A 480 -23.21 -12.25 -3.94
C LEU A 480 -24.39 -12.80 -3.13
N VAL A 481 -25.38 -13.38 -3.81
CA VAL A 481 -26.55 -14.03 -3.20
C VAL A 481 -26.12 -15.26 -2.42
N GLU A 482 -25.29 -16.10 -3.04
CA GLU A 482 -24.67 -17.25 -2.39
C GLU A 482 -23.96 -16.81 -1.14
N ARG A 483 -23.16 -15.73 -1.19
CA ARG A 483 -22.43 -15.17 -0.04
C ARG A 483 -23.31 -14.41 0.96
N GLY A 484 -24.63 -14.35 0.80
CA GLY A 484 -25.53 -13.73 1.77
C GLY A 484 -25.24 -12.26 2.04
N PHE A 485 -24.79 -11.52 1.01
CA PHE A 485 -24.72 -10.07 1.07
C PHE A 485 -26.13 -9.49 1.08
N ALA A 486 -26.36 -8.50 1.93
CA ALA A 486 -27.60 -7.74 1.91
C ALA A 486 -27.46 -6.57 0.92
N THR A 487 -28.39 -6.47 -0.03
CA THR A 487 -28.56 -5.23 -0.79
C THR A 487 -29.01 -4.15 0.16
N ILE A 488 -28.33 -3.01 0.12
CA ILE A 488 -28.74 -1.85 0.89
C ILE A 488 -29.15 -0.78 -0.10
N GLU A 489 -30.41 -0.35 0.03
CA GLU A 489 -30.90 0.80 -0.71
C GLU A 489 -29.97 1.96 -0.39
N ARG A 490 -29.37 2.52 -1.46
CA ARG A 490 -28.46 3.68 -1.49
C ARG A 490 -28.33 4.31 -0.12
N TRP A 491 -27.20 4.13 0.58
CA TRP A 491 -26.93 4.64 1.94
C TRP A 491 -27.43 6.08 2.07
N VAL A 492 -28.70 6.24 2.43
CA VAL A 492 -29.35 7.54 2.27
C VAL A 492 -28.72 8.38 3.34
N LYS A 493 -28.05 9.46 2.95
CA LYS A 493 -27.70 10.57 3.86
C LYS A 493 -28.87 10.71 4.81
N HIS A 494 -28.70 10.32 6.06
CA HIS A 494 -29.57 10.82 7.11
C HIS A 494 -29.30 12.33 7.11
N GLY A 495 -30.10 13.03 6.31
CA GLY A 495 -30.03 14.47 6.16
C GLY A 495 -30.20 15.06 7.55
N LYS A 496 -29.26 15.95 7.88
CA LYS A 496 -29.27 16.80 9.07
C LYS A 496 -30.65 17.39 9.35
#